data_AF-A0A4Y5Z7L5-F1
#
_entry.id   AF-A0A4Y5Z7L5-F1
#
_cell.length_a   1.000
_cell.length_b   1.000
_cell.length_c   1.000
_cell.angle_alpha   90.00
_cell.angle_beta   90.00
_cell.angle_gamma   90.00
#
_symmetry.space_group_name_H-M   'P 1'
#
loop_
_entity.id
_entity.type
_entity.pdbx_description
1 polymer ?
#
loop_
_entity_poly.entity_id
_entity_poly.type
_entity_poly.pdbx_seq_one_letter_code
_entity_poly.pdbx_strand_id
1 'polypeptide(L)'
;MASLRKAGARIPARLAAAFCLVFPLLSFAAETAAPFAEYDGDDRWSTIPAQAAQWQMAAHCAWERYVGCELGSVQTTTTGYAYRFVHAVSRPGGGVVLEELDGHGNGAWSCPAGFAVYSEFMGVDVGPYPNRMMDLGTGFPTKCKPIGAKAADAVAAEAGSAPEVSEDFEQGRLVERHVGGGDPATWSVAWDATGADVSGRGEREGIQARIEQGRAVSLGKGLRLDYDAEGALDTVRGNGGTVFSRAWVNDPEGRLVAALRDARHRLPTGPASAPVDTLVRLGESIDALLDGRRDPHARPR
;
A
#
# COMPACT_ATOMS: atom_id res chain seq x y z
N MET A 1 15.73 -58.07 -15.84
CA MET A 1 14.77 -56.94 -15.81
C MET A 1 15.18 -55.88 -14.77
N ALA A 2 16.21 -55.05 -15.00
CA ALA A 2 16.59 -54.01 -14.04
C ALA A 2 17.40 -52.80 -14.59
N SER A 3 17.37 -52.47 -15.89
CA SER A 3 18.18 -51.34 -16.41
C SER A 3 17.42 -50.21 -17.12
N LEU A 4 16.09 -50.29 -17.29
CA LEU A 4 15.31 -49.27 -18.01
C LEU A 4 14.58 -48.25 -17.11
N ARG A 5 14.67 -48.36 -15.78
CA ARG A 5 13.95 -47.46 -14.84
C ARG A 5 14.72 -46.24 -14.33
N LYS A 6 15.97 -46.00 -14.73
CA LYS A 6 16.79 -44.87 -14.21
C LYS A 6 17.10 -43.75 -15.21
N ALA A 7 16.67 -43.86 -16.47
CA ALA A 7 16.91 -42.83 -17.49
C ALA A 7 15.82 -41.74 -17.56
N GLY A 8 14.60 -42.01 -17.05
CA GLY A 8 13.46 -41.08 -17.15
C GLY A 8 13.44 -39.93 -16.14
N ALA A 9 14.20 -40.01 -15.05
CA ALA A 9 14.16 -39.00 -13.97
C ALA A 9 15.21 -37.87 -14.12
N ARG A 10 16.18 -38.00 -15.04
CA ARG A 10 17.28 -37.01 -15.21
C ARG A 10 17.05 -36.01 -16.35
N ILE A 11 16.06 -36.25 -17.20
CA ILE A 11 15.70 -35.36 -18.31
C ILE A 11 14.88 -34.15 -17.83
N PRO A 12 13.86 -34.26 -16.94
CA PRO A 12 13.10 -33.08 -16.52
C PRO A 12 13.89 -32.13 -15.60
N ALA A 13 14.83 -32.63 -14.79
CA ALA A 13 15.66 -31.78 -13.93
C ALA A 13 16.66 -30.91 -14.73
N ARG A 14 17.14 -31.40 -15.88
CA ARG A 14 18.03 -30.65 -16.76
C ARG A 14 17.28 -29.65 -17.66
N LEU A 15 16.03 -29.94 -18.02
CA LEU A 15 15.16 -28.96 -18.67
C LEU A 15 14.74 -27.84 -17.70
N ALA A 16 14.44 -28.17 -16.44
CA ALA A 16 14.16 -27.16 -15.41
C ALA A 16 15.39 -26.26 -15.14
N ALA A 17 16.60 -26.84 -15.06
CA ALA A 17 17.82 -26.07 -14.89
C ALA A 17 18.18 -25.21 -16.12
N ALA A 18 17.87 -25.67 -17.34
CA ALA A 18 18.10 -24.90 -18.56
C ALA A 18 17.09 -23.76 -18.74
N PHE A 19 15.85 -23.90 -18.25
CA PHE A 19 14.89 -22.78 -18.24
C PHE A 19 15.24 -21.72 -17.17
N CYS A 20 15.84 -22.14 -16.04
CA CYS A 20 16.30 -21.20 -15.01
C CYS A 20 17.59 -20.43 -15.36
N LEU A 21 18.36 -20.88 -16.37
CA LEU A 21 19.66 -20.27 -16.73
C LEU A 21 19.61 -19.35 -17.96
N VAL A 22 18.49 -19.28 -18.68
CA VAL A 22 18.37 -18.52 -19.95
C VAL A 22 17.50 -17.25 -19.81
N PHE A 23 17.15 -16.85 -18.59
CA PHE A 23 16.80 -15.45 -18.32
C PHE A 23 18.02 -14.73 -17.71
N PRO A 24 18.93 -14.21 -18.56
CA PRO A 24 20.01 -13.39 -18.07
C PRO A 24 19.42 -12.09 -17.51
N LEU A 25 19.73 -11.81 -16.24
CA LEU A 25 20.45 -10.61 -15.85
C LEU A 25 19.94 -9.27 -16.46
N LEU A 26 18.63 -9.11 -16.58
CA LEU A 26 17.99 -7.80 -16.42
C LEU A 26 17.61 -7.63 -14.94
N SER A 27 18.56 -7.99 -14.06
CA SER A 27 18.66 -7.38 -12.74
C SER A 27 19.03 -5.93 -13.00
N PHE A 28 18.04 -5.12 -13.36
CA PHE A 28 18.11 -3.72 -13.03
C PHE A 28 18.46 -3.69 -11.55
N ALA A 29 19.63 -3.14 -11.25
CA ALA A 29 19.89 -2.55 -9.97
C ALA A 29 18.88 -1.41 -9.84
N ALA A 30 17.62 -1.76 -9.57
CA ALA A 30 16.69 -0.85 -8.95
C ALA A 30 17.32 -0.58 -7.60
N GLU A 31 17.92 0.60 -7.46
CA GLU A 31 18.29 1.21 -6.20
C GLU A 31 17.16 0.92 -5.21
N THR A 32 17.39 -0.08 -4.36
CA THR A 32 16.53 -0.54 -3.26
C THR A 32 15.05 -0.21 -3.46
N ALA A 33 14.39 -0.93 -4.37
CA ALA A 33 12.93 -0.91 -4.40
C ALA A 33 12.47 -1.20 -2.97
N ALA A 34 11.62 -0.33 -2.40
CA ALA A 34 11.16 -0.48 -1.02
C ALA A 34 10.62 -1.91 -0.82
N PRO A 35 10.62 -2.45 0.41
CA PRO A 35 10.35 -3.87 0.65
C PRO A 35 8.99 -4.35 0.14
N PHE A 36 8.11 -3.50 -0.38
CA PHE A 36 6.82 -3.86 -0.96
C PHE A 36 6.54 -3.13 -2.29
N ALA A 37 7.54 -3.03 -3.17
CA ALA A 37 7.35 -2.49 -4.51
C ALA A 37 6.83 -3.55 -5.49
N GLU A 38 5.65 -3.32 -6.06
CA GLU A 38 5.02 -4.24 -7.01
C GLU A 38 4.99 -3.68 -8.41
N TYR A 39 5.15 -4.57 -9.40
CA TYR A 39 5.24 -4.23 -10.81
C TYR A 39 3.93 -4.57 -11.52
N ASP A 40 3.47 -3.69 -12.38
CA ASP A 40 2.23 -3.89 -13.15
C ASP A 40 2.44 -4.60 -14.50
N GLY A 41 3.69 -4.81 -14.91
CA GLY A 41 4.06 -5.42 -16.19
C GLY A 41 4.48 -4.43 -17.29
N ASP A 42 4.24 -3.12 -17.12
CA ASP A 42 4.63 -2.04 -18.04
C ASP A 42 5.77 -1.16 -17.45
N ASP A 43 6.68 -1.77 -16.68
CA ASP A 43 7.74 -1.10 -15.90
C ASP A 43 7.23 -0.06 -14.87
N ARG A 44 5.92 -0.02 -14.57
CA ARG A 44 5.41 0.81 -13.47
C ARG A 44 5.48 0.01 -12.18
N TRP A 45 5.93 0.68 -11.12
CA TRP A 45 5.94 0.12 -9.78
C TRP A 45 5.17 0.99 -8.79
N SER A 46 4.62 0.36 -7.75
CA SER A 46 3.99 1.03 -6.62
C SER A 46 4.51 0.45 -5.31
N THR A 47 4.80 1.33 -4.36
CA THR A 47 5.08 0.97 -2.95
C THR A 47 3.85 1.03 -2.06
N ILE A 48 2.68 1.32 -2.64
CA ILE A 48 1.39 1.28 -1.97
C ILE A 48 0.76 -0.08 -2.31
N PRO A 49 0.67 -1.03 -1.34
CA PRO A 49 0.17 -2.39 -1.59
C PRO A 49 -1.23 -2.42 -2.19
N ALA A 50 -2.12 -1.51 -1.78
CA ALA A 50 -3.45 -1.43 -2.35
C ALA A 50 -3.48 -1.04 -3.83
N GLN A 51 -2.61 -0.13 -4.26
CA GLN A 51 -2.56 0.26 -5.67
C GLN A 51 -2.15 -0.91 -6.55
N ALA A 52 -1.25 -1.76 -6.06
CA ALA A 52 -0.77 -2.85 -6.85
C ALA A 52 -1.64 -4.12 -6.71
N ALA A 53 -2.31 -4.31 -5.58
CA ALA A 53 -3.48 -5.19 -5.47
C ALA A 53 -4.58 -4.80 -6.48
N GLN A 54 -4.84 -3.52 -6.71
CA GLN A 54 -5.78 -3.07 -7.75
C GLN A 54 -5.32 -3.46 -9.17
N TRP A 55 -4.03 -3.34 -9.47
CA TRP A 55 -3.48 -3.77 -10.76
C TRP A 55 -3.64 -5.27 -10.97
N GLN A 56 -3.34 -6.08 -9.94
CA GLN A 56 -3.51 -7.52 -10.02
C GLN A 56 -4.97 -7.95 -10.12
N MET A 57 -5.86 -7.32 -9.34
CA MET A 57 -7.30 -7.51 -9.46
C MET A 57 -7.78 -7.19 -10.88
N ALA A 58 -7.36 -6.06 -11.46
CA ALA A 58 -7.76 -5.66 -12.81
C ALA A 58 -7.32 -6.68 -13.86
N ALA A 59 -6.08 -7.17 -13.76
CA ALA A 59 -5.55 -8.21 -14.65
C ALA A 59 -6.34 -9.52 -14.54
N HIS A 60 -6.64 -9.96 -13.32
CA HIS A 60 -7.45 -11.16 -13.08
C HIS A 60 -8.88 -11.01 -13.59
N CYS A 61 -9.51 -9.87 -13.29
CA CYS A 61 -10.87 -9.55 -13.73
C CYS A 61 -11.01 -9.66 -15.25
N ALA A 62 -10.01 -9.13 -15.98
CA ALA A 62 -9.94 -9.21 -17.43
C ALA A 62 -9.70 -10.64 -17.93
N TRP A 63 -8.85 -11.42 -17.26
CA TRP A 63 -8.53 -12.80 -17.64
C TRP A 63 -9.73 -13.74 -17.46
N GLU A 64 -10.42 -13.67 -16.32
CA GLU A 64 -11.61 -14.48 -16.00
C GLU A 64 -12.90 -13.95 -16.66
N ARG A 65 -12.86 -12.77 -17.26
CA ARG A 65 -14.01 -12.12 -17.93
C ARG A 65 -15.17 -11.81 -16.99
N TYR A 66 -14.88 -11.40 -15.76
CA TYR A 66 -15.90 -10.90 -14.84
C TYR A 66 -16.50 -9.58 -15.34
N VAL A 67 -17.74 -9.28 -14.92
CA VAL A 67 -18.45 -8.06 -15.35
C VAL A 67 -17.87 -6.81 -14.66
N GLY A 68 -17.23 -7.01 -13.51
CA GLY A 68 -16.55 -5.98 -12.73
C GLY A 68 -15.88 -6.61 -11.51
N CYS A 69 -14.89 -5.94 -10.94
CA CYS A 69 -14.22 -6.37 -9.72
C CYS A 69 -13.94 -5.16 -8.85
N GLU A 70 -14.05 -5.34 -7.54
CA GLU A 70 -13.77 -4.30 -6.55
C GLU A 70 -12.84 -4.87 -5.46
N LEU A 71 -11.81 -4.10 -5.13
CA LEU A 71 -10.90 -4.43 -4.04
C LEU A 71 -11.68 -4.29 -2.73
N GLY A 72 -11.64 -5.32 -1.89
CA GLY A 72 -12.32 -5.35 -0.59
C GLY A 72 -11.36 -5.07 0.56
N SER A 73 -10.18 -5.70 0.58
CA SER A 73 -9.18 -5.40 1.60
C SER A 73 -7.76 -5.76 1.17
N VAL A 74 -6.78 -5.13 1.81
CA VAL A 74 -5.35 -5.45 1.70
C VAL A 74 -4.74 -5.54 3.09
N GLN A 75 -3.97 -6.58 3.35
CA GLN A 75 -3.23 -6.77 4.59
C GLN A 75 -1.75 -6.94 4.28
N THR A 76 -0.94 -5.99 4.70
CA THR A 76 0.52 -6.05 4.68
C THR A 76 1.02 -6.66 5.99
N THR A 77 1.80 -7.72 5.85
CA THR A 77 2.47 -8.44 6.93
C THR A 77 3.98 -8.24 6.81
N THR A 78 4.72 -8.73 7.80
CA THR A 78 6.20 -8.73 7.79
C THR A 78 6.79 -9.50 6.62
N THR A 79 6.05 -10.43 6.01
CA THR A 79 6.58 -11.31 4.97
C THR A 79 6.02 -11.02 3.58
N GLY A 80 5.08 -10.10 3.43
CA GLY A 80 4.38 -9.84 2.18
C GLY A 80 3.01 -9.23 2.45
N TYR A 81 2.21 -8.98 1.42
CA TYR A 81 0.83 -8.56 1.61
C TYR A 81 -0.13 -9.53 0.90
N ALA A 82 -1.35 -9.60 1.42
CA ALA A 82 -2.47 -10.34 0.87
C ALA A 82 -3.61 -9.37 0.56
N TYR A 83 -4.47 -9.69 -0.40
CA TYR A 83 -5.65 -8.87 -0.68
C TYR A 83 -6.87 -9.73 -1.03
N ARG A 84 -8.06 -9.16 -0.83
CA ARG A 84 -9.36 -9.72 -1.21
C ARG A 84 -10.04 -8.80 -2.20
N PHE A 85 -10.75 -9.36 -3.19
CA PHE A 85 -11.63 -8.60 -4.07
C PHE A 85 -12.97 -9.33 -4.24
N VAL A 86 -14.03 -8.57 -4.50
CA VAL A 86 -15.36 -9.06 -4.88
C VAL A 86 -15.54 -8.91 -6.38
N HIS A 87 -16.31 -9.80 -7.02
CA HIS A 87 -16.54 -9.75 -8.45
C HIS A 87 -18.04 -9.72 -8.79
N ALA A 88 -18.38 -8.96 -9.81
CA ALA A 88 -19.70 -8.88 -10.37
C ALA A 88 -19.92 -10.01 -11.38
N VAL A 89 -20.94 -10.83 -11.16
CA VAL A 89 -21.40 -11.85 -12.12
C VAL A 89 -22.80 -11.54 -12.61
N SER A 90 -23.01 -11.73 -13.91
CA SER A 90 -24.34 -11.64 -14.53
C SER A 90 -25.10 -12.93 -14.28
N ARG A 91 -26.26 -12.85 -13.61
CA ARG A 91 -27.14 -14.02 -13.43
C ARG A 91 -27.99 -14.26 -14.68
N PRO A 92 -28.30 -15.54 -14.98
CA PRO A 92 -29.37 -15.86 -15.92
C PRO A 92 -30.68 -15.20 -15.45
N GLY A 93 -31.21 -14.25 -16.23
CA GLY A 93 -32.39 -13.45 -15.86
C GLY A 93 -32.17 -11.94 -15.75
N GLY A 94 -30.93 -11.44 -15.93
CA GLY A 94 -30.67 -10.02 -16.18
C GLY A 94 -30.26 -9.17 -14.97
N GLY A 95 -29.88 -9.78 -13.85
CA GLY A 95 -29.34 -9.08 -12.68
C GLY A 95 -27.83 -9.27 -12.55
N VAL A 96 -27.13 -8.25 -12.04
CA VAL A 96 -25.73 -8.35 -11.61
C VAL A 96 -25.70 -8.54 -10.10
N VAL A 97 -24.97 -9.54 -9.62
CA VAL A 97 -24.71 -9.72 -8.19
C VAL A 97 -23.22 -9.61 -7.94
N LEU A 98 -22.87 -9.03 -6.80
CA LEU A 98 -21.52 -9.11 -6.26
C LEU A 98 -21.41 -10.46 -5.55
N GLU A 99 -20.51 -11.29 -6.05
CA GLU A 99 -20.13 -12.54 -5.42
C GLU A 99 -18.71 -12.39 -4.91
N GLU A 100 -18.53 -12.79 -3.66
CA GLU A 100 -17.21 -13.02 -3.10
C GLU A 100 -16.80 -14.44 -3.44
N LEU A 101 -15.56 -14.65 -3.89
CA LEU A 101 -15.01 -16.01 -4.04
C LEU A 101 -15.05 -16.68 -2.66
N ASP A 102 -15.93 -17.66 -2.50
CA ASP A 102 -16.28 -18.43 -1.29
C ASP A 102 -15.24 -18.35 -0.16
N GLY A 103 -15.43 -17.41 0.78
CA GLY A 103 -14.81 -17.38 2.12
C GLY A 103 -13.28 -17.25 2.21
N HIS A 104 -12.58 -17.44 1.10
CA HIS A 104 -11.12 -17.54 1.00
C HIS A 104 -10.66 -17.05 -0.38
N GLY A 105 -11.26 -15.97 -0.89
CA GLY A 105 -10.99 -15.46 -2.23
C GLY A 105 -9.50 -15.44 -2.56
N ASN A 106 -9.17 -15.66 -3.84
CA ASN A 106 -7.80 -15.73 -4.36
C ASN A 106 -6.94 -14.59 -3.82
N GLY A 107 -6.26 -14.84 -2.69
CA GLY A 107 -5.38 -13.85 -2.08
C GLY A 107 -4.06 -13.94 -2.80
N ALA A 108 -3.79 -13.03 -3.73
CA ALA A 108 -2.43 -12.98 -4.25
C ALA A 108 -1.52 -12.55 -3.11
N TRP A 109 -0.48 -13.34 -2.89
CA TRP A 109 0.65 -12.92 -2.09
C TRP A 109 1.71 -12.40 -3.02
N SER A 110 2.31 -11.29 -2.62
CA SER A 110 3.59 -10.88 -3.18
C SER A 110 4.61 -10.75 -2.06
N CYS A 111 5.84 -11.06 -2.43
CA CYS A 111 6.97 -11.07 -1.53
C CYS A 111 7.78 -9.79 -1.66
N PRO A 112 8.49 -9.39 -0.59
CA PRO A 112 9.44 -8.31 -0.67
C PRO A 112 10.51 -8.48 -1.74
N ALA A 113 11.10 -7.36 -2.16
CA ALA A 113 12.28 -7.39 -3.01
C ALA A 113 13.36 -8.29 -2.38
N GLY A 114 13.93 -9.21 -3.17
CA GLY A 114 14.90 -10.20 -2.69
C GLY A 114 14.28 -11.46 -2.07
N PHE A 115 12.96 -11.64 -2.12
CA PHE A 115 12.24 -12.83 -1.68
C PHE A 115 11.53 -13.51 -2.85
N ALA A 116 11.45 -14.84 -2.79
CA ALA A 116 10.64 -15.65 -3.68
C ALA A 116 9.45 -16.22 -2.90
N VAL A 117 8.32 -16.30 -3.58
CA VAL A 117 7.18 -17.08 -3.09
C VAL A 117 7.60 -18.55 -3.02
N TYR A 118 7.50 -19.15 -1.85
CA TYR A 118 7.77 -20.56 -1.60
C TYR A 118 6.47 -21.29 -1.29
N SER A 119 6.15 -22.31 -2.08
CA SER A 119 5.06 -23.24 -1.79
C SER A 119 5.61 -24.37 -0.94
N GLU A 120 5.19 -24.48 0.32
CA GLU A 120 5.65 -25.56 1.20
C GLU A 120 5.20 -26.93 0.69
N PHE A 121 4.00 -26.98 0.08
CA PHE A 121 3.45 -28.20 -0.48
C PHE A 121 4.25 -28.73 -1.67
N MET A 122 4.60 -27.85 -2.61
CA MET A 122 5.37 -28.25 -3.79
C MET A 122 6.88 -28.35 -3.51
N GLY A 123 7.35 -27.80 -2.38
CA GLY A 123 8.76 -27.77 -2.02
C GLY A 123 9.63 -26.98 -3.01
N VAL A 124 9.01 -26.06 -3.76
CA VAL A 124 9.68 -25.26 -4.81
C VAL A 124 9.46 -23.78 -4.60
N ASP A 125 10.47 -23.02 -4.97
CA ASP A 125 10.35 -21.58 -5.15
C ASP A 125 9.53 -21.35 -6.44
N VAL A 126 8.42 -20.63 -6.35
CA VAL A 126 7.51 -20.34 -7.47
C VAL A 126 8.07 -19.21 -8.37
N GLY A 127 9.36 -18.90 -8.20
CA GLY A 127 10.15 -17.95 -8.99
C GLY A 127 10.34 -16.59 -8.31
N PRO A 128 11.35 -15.80 -8.75
CA PRO A 128 11.57 -14.42 -8.35
C PRO A 128 10.68 -13.51 -9.21
N TYR A 129 9.37 -13.51 -8.98
CA TYR A 129 8.48 -12.61 -9.70
C TYR A 129 7.47 -12.01 -8.72
N PRO A 130 7.34 -10.68 -8.67
CA PRO A 130 6.24 -10.04 -7.97
C PRO A 130 4.94 -10.54 -8.59
N ASN A 131 3.96 -10.79 -7.74
CA ASN A 131 2.56 -10.96 -8.11
C ASN A 131 2.20 -12.27 -8.81
N ARG A 132 1.89 -13.30 -8.01
CA ARG A 132 1.01 -14.37 -8.47
C ARG A 132 -0.19 -14.46 -7.54
N MET A 133 -1.38 -14.47 -8.15
CA MET A 133 -2.55 -14.98 -7.47
C MET A 133 -2.25 -16.40 -7.02
N MET A 134 -2.32 -16.60 -5.71
CA MET A 134 -2.33 -17.92 -5.14
C MET A 134 -3.67 -18.09 -4.47
N ASP A 135 -4.33 -19.18 -4.79
CA ASP A 135 -5.52 -19.56 -4.06
C ASP A 135 -5.11 -19.92 -2.62
N LEU A 136 -5.59 -19.14 -1.65
CA LEU A 136 -5.38 -19.39 -0.22
C LEU A 136 -6.50 -20.25 0.38
N GLY A 137 -7.52 -20.57 -0.40
CA GLY A 137 -8.67 -21.40 -0.03
C GLY A 137 -8.41 -22.89 -0.04
N THR A 138 -7.17 -23.33 -0.28
CA THR A 138 -6.79 -24.74 -0.19
C THR A 138 -5.54 -24.89 0.68
N GLY A 139 -5.50 -25.90 1.56
CA GLY A 139 -4.53 -26.08 2.66
C GLY A 139 -3.05 -26.23 2.29
N PHE A 140 -2.50 -25.30 1.53
CA PHE A 140 -1.12 -25.25 1.07
C PHE A 140 -0.45 -23.97 1.57
N PRO A 141 0.29 -24.03 2.68
CA PRO A 141 0.97 -22.84 3.21
C PRO A 141 1.99 -22.31 2.19
N THR A 142 1.87 -21.02 1.90
CA THR A 142 2.81 -20.26 1.06
C THR A 142 3.48 -19.20 1.92
N LYS A 143 4.79 -19.03 1.78
CA LYS A 143 5.56 -18.01 2.50
C LYS A 143 6.59 -17.36 1.61
N CYS A 144 7.07 -16.20 2.03
CA CYS A 144 8.18 -15.56 1.36
C CYS A 144 9.51 -16.11 1.90
N LYS A 145 10.35 -16.58 0.99
CA LYS A 145 11.66 -17.16 1.27
C LYS A 145 12.74 -16.28 0.63
N PRO A 146 13.81 -15.92 1.36
CA PRO A 146 14.86 -15.06 0.82
C PRO A 146 15.59 -15.73 -0.36
N ILE A 147 15.92 -14.93 -1.36
CA ILE A 147 16.73 -15.34 -2.52
C ILE A 147 18.21 -15.15 -2.15
N GLY A 148 18.85 -16.25 -1.74
CA GLY A 148 20.26 -16.27 -1.35
C GLY A 148 20.52 -15.72 0.07
N ALA A 149 21.72 -15.98 0.58
CA ALA A 149 22.07 -15.72 1.99
C ALA A 149 22.11 -14.23 2.37
N LYS A 150 22.53 -13.35 1.47
CA LYS A 150 22.64 -11.90 1.76
C LYS A 150 21.29 -11.16 1.78
N ALA A 151 20.30 -11.65 1.03
CA ALA A 151 18.94 -11.09 1.06
C ALA A 151 18.20 -11.46 2.35
N ALA A 152 18.49 -12.64 2.90
CA ALA A 152 17.92 -13.10 4.16
C ALA A 152 18.26 -12.18 5.33
N ASP A 153 19.53 -11.76 5.46
CA ASP A 153 19.98 -10.93 6.58
C ASP A 153 19.46 -9.49 6.49
N ALA A 154 19.43 -8.91 5.29
CA ALA A 154 18.93 -7.55 5.06
C ALA A 154 17.43 -7.43 5.34
N VAL A 155 16.64 -8.40 4.89
CA VAL A 155 15.19 -8.36 5.08
C VAL A 155 14.79 -8.90 6.45
N ALA A 156 15.52 -9.80 7.09
CA ALA A 156 15.25 -10.13 8.49
C ALA A 156 15.40 -8.91 9.42
N ALA A 157 16.32 -7.99 9.09
CA ALA A 157 16.45 -6.71 9.79
C ALA A 157 15.28 -5.75 9.51
N GLU A 158 14.76 -5.69 8.27
CA GLU A 158 13.65 -4.80 7.89
C GLU A 158 12.26 -5.38 8.23
N ALA A 159 11.99 -6.63 7.88
CA ALA A 159 10.74 -7.35 8.14
C ALA A 159 10.43 -7.51 9.64
N GLY A 160 11.45 -7.58 10.49
CA GLY A 160 11.27 -7.59 11.96
C GLY A 160 10.73 -6.27 12.54
N SER A 161 10.60 -5.23 11.72
CA SER A 161 10.22 -3.88 12.15
C SER A 161 9.09 -3.22 11.37
N ALA A 162 8.67 -3.78 10.23
CA ALA A 162 7.57 -3.23 9.45
C ALA A 162 6.24 -3.46 10.20
N PRO A 163 5.44 -2.42 10.47
CA PRO A 163 4.17 -2.57 11.12
C PRO A 163 3.22 -3.39 10.24
N GLU A 164 2.40 -4.23 10.87
CA GLU A 164 1.28 -4.86 10.17
C GLU A 164 0.28 -3.78 9.77
N VAL A 165 -0.16 -3.76 8.51
CA VAL A 165 -1.09 -2.74 8.01
C VAL A 165 -2.26 -3.43 7.35
N SER A 166 -3.49 -3.14 7.74
CA SER A 166 -4.68 -3.52 6.97
C SER A 166 -5.38 -2.29 6.42
N GLU A 167 -5.88 -2.38 5.20
CA GLU A 167 -6.70 -1.37 4.54
C GLU A 167 -7.97 -2.04 4.00
N ASP A 168 -9.12 -1.53 4.41
CA ASP A 168 -10.43 -2.02 3.97
C ASP A 168 -11.06 -1.01 3.03
N PHE A 169 -11.73 -1.53 2.00
CA PHE A 169 -12.28 -0.78 0.87
C PHE A 169 -13.75 -1.12 0.67
N GLU A 170 -14.54 -0.08 0.39
CA GLU A 170 -15.93 -0.23 -0.06
C GLU A 170 -16.11 0.59 -1.35
N GLN A 171 -16.71 -0.02 -2.38
CA GLN A 171 -16.93 0.63 -3.68
C GLN A 171 -15.64 1.21 -4.29
N GLY A 172 -14.53 0.48 -4.10
CA GLY A 172 -13.19 0.88 -4.56
C GLY A 172 -12.56 2.03 -3.79
N ARG A 173 -13.09 2.42 -2.63
CA ARG A 173 -12.59 3.53 -1.81
C ARG A 173 -12.20 3.05 -0.42
N LEU A 174 -11.05 3.54 0.09
CA LEU A 174 -10.59 3.22 1.45
C LEU A 174 -11.63 3.70 2.47
N VAL A 175 -12.08 2.80 3.35
CA VAL A 175 -12.99 3.13 4.46
C VAL A 175 -12.29 3.04 5.82
N GLU A 176 -11.29 2.17 5.95
CA GLU A 176 -10.52 2.04 7.18
C GLU A 176 -9.10 1.60 6.87
N ARG A 177 -8.14 2.13 7.64
CA ARG A 177 -6.76 1.64 7.69
C ARG A 177 -6.39 1.36 9.13
N HIS A 178 -5.95 0.16 9.41
CA HIS A 178 -5.35 -0.22 10.69
C HIS A 178 -3.83 -0.37 10.52
N VAL A 179 -3.08 0.14 11.48
CA VAL A 179 -1.64 -0.05 11.61
C VAL A 179 -1.43 -0.71 12.98
N GLY A 180 -0.96 -1.95 12.98
CA GLY A 180 -0.58 -2.71 14.16
C GLY A 180 0.92 -2.55 14.50
N GLY A 181 1.34 -3.10 15.64
CA GLY A 181 2.72 -2.98 16.14
C GLY A 181 2.85 -1.94 17.25
N GLY A 182 4.07 -1.43 17.48
CA GLY A 182 4.45 -0.68 18.68
C GLY A 182 3.59 0.53 19.04
N ASP A 183 3.05 1.24 18.04
CA ASP A 183 2.09 2.35 18.21
C ASP A 183 0.88 2.11 17.29
N PRO A 184 -0.13 1.35 17.78
CA PRO A 184 -1.24 0.94 16.94
C PRO A 184 -2.18 2.12 16.67
N ALA A 185 -2.60 2.28 15.42
CA ALA A 185 -3.46 3.36 14.98
C ALA A 185 -4.54 2.85 14.01
N THR A 186 -5.75 3.40 14.14
CA THR A 186 -6.82 3.20 13.16
C THR A 186 -7.21 4.54 12.55
N TRP A 187 -7.27 4.58 11.24
CA TRP A 187 -7.70 5.72 10.43
C TRP A 187 -9.01 5.36 9.72
N SER A 188 -10.13 5.93 10.16
CA SER A 188 -11.43 5.73 9.54
C SER A 188 -11.72 6.87 8.56
N VAL A 189 -12.33 6.53 7.42
CA VAL A 189 -12.61 7.44 6.30
C VAL A 189 -14.10 7.45 6.01
N ALA A 190 -14.71 8.63 6.07
CA ALA A 190 -16.10 8.86 5.67
C ALA A 190 -16.13 9.66 4.37
N TRP A 191 -16.67 9.08 3.30
CA TRP A 191 -16.76 9.72 1.98
C TRP A 191 -18.07 10.48 1.80
N ASP A 192 -18.01 11.58 1.07
CA ASP A 192 -19.18 12.29 0.58
C ASP A 192 -18.97 12.83 -0.84
N ALA A 193 -19.86 13.72 -1.29
CA ALA A 193 -19.84 14.27 -2.64
C ALA A 193 -18.68 15.24 -2.91
N THR A 194 -18.11 15.88 -1.89
CA THR A 194 -17.04 16.89 -2.07
C THR A 194 -15.67 16.39 -1.63
N GLY A 195 -15.59 15.26 -0.92
CA GLY A 195 -14.33 14.66 -0.54
C GLY A 195 -14.45 13.56 0.51
N ALA A 196 -13.56 13.60 1.50
CA ALA A 196 -13.51 12.63 2.58
C ALA A 196 -13.16 13.29 3.92
N ASP A 197 -13.81 12.83 4.99
CA ASP A 197 -13.41 13.09 6.36
C ASP A 197 -12.57 11.91 6.87
N VAL A 198 -11.37 12.21 7.37
CA VAL A 198 -10.45 11.21 7.91
C VAL A 198 -10.26 11.44 9.39
N SER A 199 -10.36 10.38 10.20
CA SER A 199 -10.22 10.46 11.65
C SER A 199 -9.28 9.38 12.19
N GLY A 200 -8.39 9.76 13.11
CA GLY A 200 -7.50 8.85 13.81
C GLY A 200 -8.06 8.42 15.17
N ARG A 201 -7.83 7.16 15.56
CA ARG A 201 -8.09 6.59 16.89
C ARG A 201 -6.80 6.07 17.53
N GLY A 202 -6.83 5.79 18.84
CA GLY A 202 -5.66 5.40 19.63
C GLY A 202 -4.86 6.63 20.07
N GLU A 203 -3.54 6.60 20.00
CA GLU A 203 -2.72 7.80 20.28
C GLU A 203 -2.93 8.94 19.27
N ARG A 204 -3.69 8.68 18.20
CA ARG A 204 -4.11 9.65 17.19
C ARG A 204 -5.46 10.30 17.49
N GLU A 205 -6.06 9.97 18.63
CA GLU A 205 -7.33 10.55 19.07
C GLU A 205 -7.23 12.09 19.06
N GLY A 206 -8.10 12.72 18.28
CA GLY A 206 -8.13 14.17 18.06
C GLY A 206 -7.65 14.64 16.68
N ILE A 207 -7.03 13.77 15.88
CA ILE A 207 -6.79 14.07 14.46
C ILE A 207 -8.07 13.82 13.67
N GLN A 208 -8.62 14.91 13.14
CA GLN A 208 -9.73 14.91 12.19
C GLN A 208 -9.31 15.81 11.02
N ALA A 209 -9.46 15.34 9.79
CA ALA A 209 -9.05 16.10 8.63
C ALA A 209 -10.12 16.03 7.56
N ARG A 210 -10.40 17.18 6.95
CA ARG A 210 -11.22 17.26 5.75
C ARG A 210 -10.31 17.24 4.53
N ILE A 211 -10.55 16.32 3.61
CA ILE A 211 -9.82 16.20 2.35
C ILE A 211 -10.74 16.51 1.18
N GLU A 212 -10.37 17.49 0.38
CA GLU A 212 -11.09 17.92 -0.81
C GLU A 212 -10.12 17.99 -1.99
N GLN A 213 -10.50 17.42 -3.14
CA GLN A 213 -9.68 17.42 -4.36
C GLN A 213 -8.25 16.92 -4.14
N GLY A 214 -8.08 15.92 -3.26
CA GLY A 214 -6.76 15.34 -2.93
C GLY A 214 -5.89 16.20 -2.04
N ARG A 215 -6.45 17.17 -1.32
CA ARG A 215 -5.73 18.05 -0.37
C ARG A 215 -6.46 18.12 0.96
N ALA A 216 -5.72 18.15 2.06
CA ALA A 216 -6.31 18.44 3.35
C ALA A 216 -6.63 19.94 3.44
N VAL A 217 -7.91 20.31 3.59
CA VAL A 217 -8.36 21.70 3.74
C VAL A 217 -8.58 22.10 5.19
N SER A 218 -8.75 21.11 6.07
CA SER A 218 -8.77 21.30 7.52
C SER A 218 -8.01 20.19 8.24
N LEU A 219 -7.50 20.50 9.44
CA LEU A 219 -6.82 19.56 10.32
C LEU A 219 -7.13 19.88 11.79
N GLY A 220 -7.45 18.84 12.56
CA GLY A 220 -7.82 18.94 13.96
C GLY A 220 -9.01 19.87 14.21
N LYS A 221 -9.11 20.37 15.44
CA LYS A 221 -10.17 21.31 15.86
C LYS A 221 -9.82 22.75 15.49
N GLY A 222 -9.85 23.06 14.20
CA GLY A 222 -9.89 24.45 13.71
C GLY A 222 -8.62 24.96 13.05
N LEU A 223 -7.76 24.08 12.52
CA LEU A 223 -6.74 24.50 11.55
C LEU A 223 -7.35 24.47 10.15
N ARG A 224 -7.20 25.57 9.41
CA ARG A 224 -7.48 25.65 7.98
C ARG A 224 -6.17 25.73 7.21
N LEU A 225 -6.09 24.98 6.13
CA LEU A 225 -4.89 24.79 5.32
C LEU A 225 -5.11 25.43 3.95
N ASP A 226 -4.27 26.39 3.60
CA ASP A 226 -4.31 27.10 2.33
C ASP A 226 -3.04 26.82 1.52
N TYR A 227 -3.24 26.58 0.24
CA TYR A 227 -2.18 26.20 -0.69
C TYR A 227 -1.98 27.29 -1.73
N ASP A 228 -0.74 27.46 -2.16
CA ASP A 228 -0.43 28.37 -3.26
C ASP A 228 -0.88 27.81 -4.64
N ALA A 229 -0.61 28.58 -5.70
CA ALA A 229 -0.95 28.20 -7.06
C ALA A 229 -0.25 26.92 -7.52
N GLU A 230 0.95 26.64 -7.00
CA GLU A 230 1.77 25.45 -7.27
C GLU A 230 1.36 24.25 -6.38
N GLY A 231 0.38 24.46 -5.49
CA GLY A 231 -0.13 23.44 -4.61
C GLY A 231 0.73 23.14 -3.39
N ALA A 232 1.73 23.97 -3.10
CA ALA A 232 2.47 23.88 -1.85
C ALA A 232 1.62 24.40 -0.69
N LEU A 233 1.73 23.79 0.49
CA LEU A 233 1.16 24.39 1.70
C LEU A 233 1.85 25.73 1.97
N ASP A 234 1.07 26.81 1.95
CA ASP A 234 1.58 28.17 2.05
C ASP A 234 1.19 28.82 3.38
N THR A 235 -0.08 28.67 3.75
CA THR A 235 -0.65 29.37 4.91
C THR A 235 -1.49 28.40 5.75
N VAL A 236 -1.33 28.48 7.06
CA VAL A 236 -2.19 27.82 8.05
C VAL A 236 -2.90 28.88 8.88
N ARG A 237 -4.21 28.74 9.04
CA ARG A 237 -5.03 29.64 9.86
C ARG A 237 -5.60 28.88 11.04
N GLY A 238 -5.36 29.40 12.24
CA GLY A 238 -5.92 28.86 13.48
C GLY A 238 -7.20 29.57 13.92
N ASN A 239 -7.79 29.07 15.00
CA ASN A 239 -8.92 29.74 15.66
C ASN A 239 -8.50 31.13 16.19
N GLY A 240 -9.43 32.08 16.17
CA GLY A 240 -9.18 33.44 16.69
C GLY A 240 -8.36 34.34 15.77
N GLY A 241 -8.16 33.95 14.50
CA GLY A 241 -7.49 34.79 13.49
C GLY A 241 -5.97 34.71 13.50
N THR A 242 -5.39 33.74 14.21
CA THR A 242 -3.96 33.46 14.12
C THR A 242 -3.62 32.88 12.75
N VAL A 243 -2.45 33.23 12.24
CA VAL A 243 -2.00 32.82 10.91
C VAL A 243 -0.51 32.55 10.94
N PHE A 244 -0.12 31.49 10.26
CA PHE A 244 1.27 31.12 10.05
C PHE A 244 1.50 30.84 8.57
N SER A 245 2.40 31.60 7.95
CA SER A 245 2.89 31.36 6.60
C SER A 245 4.39 31.60 6.52
N ARG A 246 5.02 31.27 5.39
CA ARG A 246 6.45 31.57 5.18
C ARG A 246 6.75 33.07 5.18
N ALA A 247 5.80 33.89 4.71
CA ALA A 247 5.99 35.33 4.54
C ALA A 247 5.50 36.16 5.73
N TRP A 248 4.57 35.61 6.53
CA TRP A 248 3.91 36.35 7.58
C TRP A 248 3.47 35.44 8.74
N VAL A 249 3.80 35.86 9.95
CA VAL A 249 3.44 35.15 11.17
C VAL A 249 2.68 36.09 12.10
N ASN A 250 1.45 35.69 12.43
CA ASN A 250 0.64 36.30 13.48
C ASN A 250 0.18 35.21 14.45
N ASP A 251 1.11 34.83 15.31
CA ASP A 251 0.93 33.84 16.37
C ASP A 251 1.69 34.33 17.63
N PRO A 252 1.19 35.37 18.31
CA PRO A 252 1.93 36.06 19.37
C PRO A 252 2.28 35.17 20.56
N GLU A 253 1.59 34.05 20.72
CA GLU A 253 1.80 33.09 21.81
C GLU A 253 2.38 31.75 21.33
N GLY A 254 2.73 31.63 20.04
CA GLY A 254 3.27 30.38 19.48
C GLY A 254 2.30 29.19 19.51
N ARG A 255 1.01 29.43 19.76
CA ARG A 255 -0.01 28.37 19.94
C ARG A 255 -0.28 27.65 18.63
N LEU A 256 -0.29 28.37 17.51
CA LEU A 256 -0.54 27.79 16.20
C LEU A 256 0.65 26.94 15.76
N VAL A 257 1.88 27.42 15.96
CA VAL A 257 3.10 26.66 15.67
C VAL A 257 3.17 25.39 16.54
N ALA A 258 2.84 25.48 17.83
CA ALA A 258 2.79 24.33 18.72
C ALA A 258 1.71 23.31 18.28
N ALA A 259 0.52 23.78 17.89
CA ALA A 259 -0.55 22.92 17.39
C ALA A 259 -0.16 22.20 16.09
N LEU A 260 0.56 22.87 15.18
CA LEU A 260 1.07 22.25 13.95
C LEU A 260 2.10 21.15 14.24
N ARG A 261 3.03 21.39 15.18
CA ARG A 261 4.02 20.39 15.59
C ARG A 261 3.39 19.17 16.25
N ASP A 262 2.40 19.39 17.12
CA ASP A 262 1.62 18.30 17.74
C ASP A 262 0.83 17.53 16.69
N ALA A 263 0.11 18.21 15.80
CA ALA A 263 -0.63 17.57 14.73
C ALA A 263 0.30 16.75 13.83
N ARG A 264 1.45 17.30 13.44
CA ARG A 264 2.49 16.62 12.65
C ARG A 264 2.98 15.33 13.29
N HIS A 265 3.19 15.31 14.61
CA HIS A 265 3.63 14.11 15.33
C HIS A 265 2.57 13.00 15.32
N ARG A 266 1.30 13.36 15.17
CA ARG A 266 0.17 12.42 15.15
C ARG A 266 -0.30 12.04 13.74
N LEU A 267 0.20 12.70 12.70
CA LEU A 267 -0.14 12.35 11.31
C LEU A 267 0.41 10.96 10.95
N PRO A 268 -0.23 10.24 10.01
CA PRO A 268 0.26 8.94 9.55
C PRO A 268 1.61 9.10 8.85
N THR A 269 2.39 8.03 8.83
CA THR A 269 3.67 7.94 8.11
C THR A 269 3.71 6.68 7.26
N GLY A 270 4.60 6.68 6.26
CA GLY A 270 4.78 5.57 5.33
C GLY A 270 3.72 5.48 4.23
N PRO A 271 3.86 4.52 3.29
CA PRO A 271 2.95 4.38 2.17
C PRO A 271 1.50 4.10 2.61
N ALA A 272 0.55 4.81 2.00
CA ALA A 272 -0.86 4.64 2.28
C ALA A 272 -1.74 4.79 1.04
N SER A 273 -2.96 4.28 1.11
CA SER A 273 -3.99 4.58 0.12
C SER A 273 -4.58 5.97 0.33
N ALA A 274 -5.07 6.57 -0.75
CA ALA A 274 -5.90 7.75 -0.63
C ALA A 274 -7.20 7.40 0.13
N PRO A 275 -7.65 8.26 1.06
CA PRO A 275 -7.18 9.63 1.29
C PRO A 275 -6.10 9.76 2.38
N VAL A 276 -5.76 8.70 3.12
CA VAL A 276 -4.74 8.72 4.19
C VAL A 276 -3.36 9.13 3.68
N ASP A 277 -2.99 8.76 2.45
CA ASP A 277 -1.76 9.24 1.77
C ASP A 277 -1.65 10.78 1.72
N THR A 278 -2.78 11.47 1.62
CA THR A 278 -2.81 12.94 1.65
C THR A 278 -2.34 13.47 3.01
N LEU A 279 -2.65 12.76 4.09
CA LEU A 279 -2.22 13.12 5.44
C LEU A 279 -0.75 12.81 5.68
N VAL A 280 -0.22 11.75 5.05
CA VAL A 280 1.22 11.45 5.07
C VAL A 280 1.99 12.60 4.41
N ARG A 281 1.58 12.99 3.18
CA ARG A 281 2.19 14.11 2.45
C ARG A 281 2.03 15.45 3.17
N LEU A 282 0.87 15.69 3.78
CA LEU A 282 0.63 16.88 4.60
C LEU A 282 1.65 17.00 5.73
N GLY A 283 2.08 15.88 6.33
CA GLY A 283 3.13 15.90 7.35
C GLY A 283 4.42 16.54 6.83
N GLU A 284 4.88 16.14 5.64
CA GLU A 284 6.07 16.70 5.02
C GLU A 284 5.89 18.17 4.61
N SER A 285 4.69 18.53 4.14
CA SER A 285 4.33 19.93 3.85
C SER A 285 4.35 20.82 5.10
N ILE A 286 3.89 20.30 6.25
CA ILE A 286 3.95 21.01 7.54
C ILE A 286 5.41 21.18 7.98
N ASP A 287 6.25 20.14 7.87
CA ASP A 287 7.68 20.26 8.19
C ASP A 287 8.36 21.32 7.31
N ALA A 288 8.10 21.29 6.00
CA ALA A 288 8.63 22.28 5.07
C ALA A 288 8.17 23.70 5.41
N LEU A 289 6.90 23.88 5.79
CA LEU A 289 6.38 25.18 6.20
C LEU A 289 7.05 25.68 7.49
N LEU A 290 7.18 24.82 8.50
CA LEU A 290 7.81 25.14 9.79
C LEU A 290 9.31 25.47 9.64
N ASP A 291 10.00 24.82 8.69
CA ASP A 291 11.41 25.04 8.40
C ASP A 291 11.66 26.21 7.43
N GLY A 292 10.60 26.81 6.86
CA GLY A 292 10.73 27.84 5.81
C GLY A 292 11.28 27.30 4.48
N ARG A 293 11.16 26.00 4.21
CA ARG A 293 11.60 25.33 2.98
C ARG A 293 10.44 25.16 2.00
N ARG A 294 10.74 24.96 0.70
CA ARG A 294 9.72 24.64 -0.31
C ARG A 294 9.12 23.26 -0.03
N ASP A 295 7.81 23.14 -0.28
CA ASP A 295 7.09 21.89 -0.14
C ASP A 295 7.58 20.85 -1.17
N PRO A 296 8.01 19.66 -0.73
CA PRO A 296 8.48 18.61 -1.64
C PRO A 296 7.38 18.04 -2.54
N HIS A 297 6.10 18.19 -2.17
CA HIS A 297 4.96 17.62 -2.90
C HIS A 297 4.22 18.61 -3.80
N ALA A 298 4.72 19.85 -3.91
CA ALA A 298 4.16 20.85 -4.81
C ALA A 298 4.20 20.32 -6.26
N ARG A 299 3.05 20.31 -6.93
CA ARG A 299 2.96 19.90 -8.33
C ARG A 299 2.78 21.15 -9.20
N PRO A 300 3.69 21.45 -10.14
CA PRO A 300 3.44 22.50 -11.12
C PRO A 300 2.15 22.15 -11.89
N ARG A 301 1.30 23.16 -12.06
CA ARG A 301 0.07 23.04 -12.87
C ARG A 301 0.39 22.87 -14.34
#